data_AF-A0A358HXW9-F1
#
_entry.id   AF-A0A358HXW9-F1
#
_cell.length_a   1.000
_cell.length_b   1.000
_cell.length_c   1.000
_cell.angle_alpha   90.00
_cell.angle_beta   90.00
_cell.angle_gamma   90.00
#
_symmetry.space_group_name_H-M   'P 1'
#
loop_
_entity.id
_entity.type
_entity.pdbx_description
1 polymer ?
#
loop_
_entity_poly.entity_id
_entity_poly.type
_entity_poly.pdbx_seq_one_letter_code
_entity_poly.pdbx_strand_id
1 'polypeptide(L)'
;MTFTMPIVAVLGAMFGFITGNIFGDPWIGLIGGAIVGAALAGVLAKITSVKRWKSIWGVAVLFGVVAAIFGGVGGLFGGFLVGLSMGWFATWVGTGQYRKRVPIYYTPGQVLWHSTFLFICAFVFFFLIAPLVPVIWLSFNAENFFTFTPEMLSFKAEGYSLKHYRDFLGTDEWMVPLKNSLIIAPIATIISVSLGTLAAIGLSQSHVPGRQAMMAILISPMIVPLIISATGMFFFYAPLGNWLQVNLGLNQAFVGYVKVIL
;
A
#
# COMPACT_ATOMS: atom_id res chain seq x y z
N MET A 1 12.33 -6.71 -34.48
CA MET A 1 12.58 -5.43 -33.76
C MET A 1 11.57 -4.33 -34.11
N THR A 2 10.74 -4.50 -35.14
CA THR A 2 9.72 -3.54 -35.61
C THR A 2 8.67 -3.15 -34.57
N PHE A 3 8.37 -4.03 -33.60
CA PHE A 3 7.41 -3.74 -32.52
C PHE A 3 8.06 -3.08 -31.29
N THR A 4 9.26 -3.51 -30.90
CA THR A 4 9.93 -3.04 -29.68
C THR A 4 10.41 -1.59 -29.79
N MET A 5 11.02 -1.22 -30.92
CA MET A 5 11.56 0.13 -31.11
C MET A 5 10.50 1.24 -30.98
N PRO A 6 9.34 1.20 -31.68
CA PRO A 6 8.34 2.26 -31.56
C PRO A 6 7.72 2.34 -30.16
N ILE A 7 7.50 1.20 -29.48
CA ILE A 7 6.92 1.18 -28.14
C ILE A 7 7.87 1.77 -27.09
N VAL A 8 9.16 1.45 -27.17
CA VAL A 8 10.16 2.05 -26.26
C VAL A 8 10.41 3.51 -26.61
N ALA A 9 10.29 3.90 -27.89
CA ALA A 9 10.35 5.30 -28.31
C ALA A 9 9.20 6.12 -27.72
N VAL A 10 7.97 5.59 -27.67
CA VAL A 10 6.83 6.26 -27.00
C VAL A 10 7.12 6.48 -25.52
N LEU A 11 7.61 5.45 -24.81
CA LEU A 11 7.99 5.62 -23.40
C LEU A 11 9.12 6.64 -23.22
N GLY A 12 10.12 6.63 -24.12
CA GLY A 12 11.18 7.62 -24.16
C GLY A 12 10.67 9.05 -24.39
N ALA A 13 9.70 9.23 -25.29
CA ALA A 13 9.02 10.50 -25.52
C ALA A 13 8.30 11.02 -24.27
N MET A 14 7.63 10.14 -23.51
CA MET A 14 6.95 10.53 -22.28
C MET A 14 7.94 11.06 -21.23
N PHE A 15 9.02 10.32 -20.96
CA PHE A 15 10.06 10.79 -20.04
C PHE A 15 10.82 12.02 -20.56
N GLY A 16 11.04 12.09 -21.87
CA GLY A 16 11.65 13.23 -22.54
C GLY A 16 10.80 14.49 -22.44
N PHE A 17 9.48 14.39 -22.56
CA PHE A 17 8.56 15.50 -22.37
C PHE A 17 8.57 16.01 -20.92
N ILE A 18 8.57 15.10 -19.94
CA ILE A 18 8.69 15.47 -18.52
C ILE A 18 10.01 16.19 -18.26
N THR A 19 11.11 15.64 -18.78
CA THR A 19 12.45 16.23 -18.61
C THR A 19 12.57 17.56 -19.33
N GLY A 20 12.01 17.68 -20.55
CA GLY A 20 12.01 18.91 -21.33
C GLY A 20 11.24 20.05 -20.65
N ASN A 21 10.18 19.74 -19.91
CA ASN A 21 9.48 20.74 -19.07
C ASN A 21 10.38 21.33 -17.98
N ILE A 22 11.37 20.57 -17.48
CA ILE A 22 12.34 21.08 -16.47
C ILE A 22 13.27 22.13 -17.10
N PHE A 23 13.63 21.95 -18.37
CA PHE A 23 14.57 22.82 -19.10
C PHE A 23 13.89 23.90 -19.96
N GLY A 24 12.56 24.00 -19.93
CA GLY A 24 11.79 25.03 -20.65
C GLY A 24 11.36 24.67 -22.08
N ASP A 25 11.79 23.52 -22.62
CA ASP A 25 11.50 23.08 -23.99
C ASP A 25 10.90 21.65 -24.05
N PRO A 26 9.59 21.49 -23.78
CA PRO A 26 8.93 20.19 -23.71
C PRO A 26 8.95 19.40 -25.02
N TRP A 27 8.83 20.09 -26.16
CA TRP A 27 8.73 19.47 -27.48
C TRP A 27 10.07 18.92 -27.97
N ILE A 28 11.18 19.64 -27.71
CA ILE A 28 12.53 19.16 -27.99
C ILE A 28 12.83 17.96 -27.09
N GLY A 29 12.44 18.04 -25.81
CA GLY A 29 12.53 16.91 -24.88
C GLY A 29 11.78 15.68 -25.35
N LEU A 30 10.56 15.83 -25.87
CA LEU A 30 9.74 14.75 -26.41
C LEU A 30 10.43 14.05 -27.60
N ILE A 31 10.90 14.82 -28.57
CA ILE A 31 11.56 14.27 -29.77
C ILE A 31 12.90 13.62 -29.39
N GLY A 32 13.72 14.30 -28.58
CA GLY A 32 15.00 13.77 -28.10
C GLY A 32 14.79 12.47 -27.29
N GLY A 33 13.80 12.44 -26.41
CA GLY A 33 13.41 11.26 -25.64
C GLY A 33 12.97 10.09 -26.52
N ALA A 34 12.20 10.36 -27.59
CA ALA A 34 11.80 9.32 -28.54
C ALA A 34 13.01 8.69 -29.25
N ILE A 35 13.96 9.53 -29.71
CA ILE A 35 15.19 9.08 -30.37
C ILE A 35 16.03 8.24 -29.40
N VAL A 36 16.23 8.71 -28.16
CA VAL A 36 16.97 7.99 -27.13
C VAL A 36 16.31 6.65 -26.83
N GLY A 37 14.98 6.60 -26.70
CA GLY A 37 14.24 5.36 -26.48
C GLY A 37 14.37 4.36 -27.64
N ALA A 38 14.26 4.83 -28.89
CA ALA A 38 14.44 3.99 -30.07
C ALA A 38 15.88 3.44 -30.17
N ALA A 39 16.88 4.31 -29.94
CA ALA A 39 18.29 3.94 -29.95
C ALA A 39 18.61 2.90 -28.87
N LEU A 40 18.10 3.11 -27.65
CA LEU A 40 18.24 2.17 -26.54
C LEU A 40 17.66 0.80 -26.89
N ALA A 41 16.45 0.75 -27.47
CA ALA A 41 15.84 -0.51 -27.91
C ALA A 41 16.68 -1.22 -28.98
N GLY A 42 17.24 -0.47 -29.94
CA GLY A 42 18.13 -1.01 -30.97
C GLY A 42 19.45 -1.57 -30.41
N VAL A 43 20.07 -0.88 -29.45
CA VAL A 43 21.30 -1.31 -28.79
C VAL A 43 21.06 -2.56 -27.94
N LEU A 44 20.01 -2.55 -27.10
CA LEU A 44 19.67 -3.69 -26.25
C LEU A 44 19.31 -4.94 -27.05
N ALA A 45 18.73 -4.78 -28.23
CA ALA A 45 18.40 -5.90 -29.10
C ALA A 45 19.64 -6.54 -29.77
N LYS A 46 20.78 -5.84 -29.82
CA LYS A 46 22.07 -6.42 -30.24
C LYS A 46 22.82 -7.07 -29.08
N ILE A 47 22.56 -6.63 -27.84
CA ILE A 47 23.18 -7.14 -26.61
C ILE A 47 22.28 -8.21 -25.99
N THR A 48 22.08 -9.34 -26.68
CA THR A 48 21.23 -10.45 -26.21
C THR A 48 21.95 -11.47 -25.34
N SER A 49 23.29 -11.41 -25.25
CA SER A 49 24.11 -12.36 -24.48
C SER A 49 24.16 -12.07 -22.97
N VAL A 50 23.74 -10.88 -22.54
CA VAL A 50 23.85 -10.44 -21.15
C VAL A 50 22.58 -10.80 -20.37
N LYS A 51 22.73 -11.32 -19.13
CA LYS A 51 21.59 -11.55 -18.22
C LYS A 51 20.77 -10.26 -18.06
N ARG A 52 19.45 -10.37 -18.25
CA ARG A 52 18.46 -9.25 -18.18
C ARG A 52 18.74 -8.25 -17.06
N TRP A 53 18.92 -8.72 -15.84
CA TRP A 53 19.15 -7.83 -14.70
C TRP A 53 20.41 -6.98 -14.87
N LYS A 54 21.51 -7.53 -15.38
CA LYS A 54 22.72 -6.76 -15.68
C LYS A 54 22.49 -5.71 -16.77
N SER A 55 21.66 -6.03 -17.77
CA SER A 55 21.25 -5.06 -18.79
C SER A 55 20.43 -3.91 -18.21
N ILE A 56 19.46 -4.20 -17.32
CA ILE A 56 18.64 -3.17 -16.65
C ILE A 56 19.50 -2.25 -15.78
N TRP A 57 20.35 -2.84 -14.93
CA TRP A 57 21.26 -2.06 -14.08
C TRP A 57 22.28 -1.26 -14.90
N GLY A 58 22.79 -1.82 -16.00
CA GLY A 58 23.69 -1.10 -16.90
C GLY A 58 23.04 0.14 -17.54
N VAL A 59 21.79 0.02 -17.98
CA VAL A 59 21.03 1.17 -18.52
C VAL A 59 20.72 2.19 -17.42
N ALA A 60 20.34 1.74 -16.22
CA ALA A 60 20.08 2.62 -15.09
C ALA A 60 21.30 3.43 -14.67
N VAL A 61 22.48 2.79 -14.58
CA VAL A 61 23.74 3.47 -14.28
C VAL A 61 24.12 4.43 -15.40
N LEU A 62 23.99 4.03 -16.67
CA LEU A 62 24.29 4.92 -17.81
C LEU A 62 23.44 6.20 -17.76
N PHE A 63 22.12 6.07 -17.63
CA PHE A 63 21.23 7.24 -17.55
C PHE A 63 21.46 8.06 -16.28
N GLY A 64 21.74 7.41 -15.14
CA GLY A 64 22.09 8.10 -13.90
C GLY A 64 23.37 8.93 -14.03
N VAL A 65 24.43 8.37 -14.62
CA VAL A 65 25.70 9.09 -14.85
C VAL A 65 25.52 10.23 -15.83
N VAL A 66 24.83 10.01 -16.96
CA VAL A 66 24.56 11.06 -17.95
C VAL A 66 23.74 12.19 -17.31
N ALA A 67 22.68 11.87 -16.57
CA ALA A 67 21.85 12.88 -15.92
C ALA A 67 22.58 13.60 -14.76
N ALA A 68 23.53 12.94 -14.09
CA ALA A 68 24.34 13.56 -13.05
C ALA A 68 25.24 14.69 -13.60
N ILE A 69 25.74 14.55 -14.83
CA ILE A 69 26.57 15.57 -15.49
C ILE A 69 25.81 16.89 -15.65
N PHE A 70 24.51 16.81 -15.93
CA PHE A 70 23.68 18.00 -16.19
C PHE A 70 22.89 18.49 -14.97
N GLY A 71 22.53 17.60 -14.03
CA GLY A 71 21.61 17.89 -12.92
C GLY A 71 22.14 17.58 -11.52
N GLY A 72 23.43 17.29 -11.38
CA GLY A 72 24.06 16.96 -10.09
C GLY A 72 23.40 15.75 -9.40
N VAL A 73 23.25 15.81 -8.07
CA VAL A 73 22.67 14.71 -7.28
C VAL A 73 21.21 14.45 -7.64
N GLY A 74 20.41 15.50 -7.86
CA GLY A 74 19.01 15.35 -8.28
C GLY A 74 18.88 14.71 -9.67
N GLY A 75 19.73 15.12 -10.60
CA GLY A 75 19.85 14.52 -11.93
C GLY A 75 20.25 13.04 -11.86
N LEU A 76 21.19 12.67 -10.98
CA LEU A 76 21.59 11.28 -10.77
C LEU A 76 20.40 10.40 -10.39
N PHE A 77 19.62 10.80 -9.37
CA PHE A 77 18.46 10.03 -8.93
C PHE A 77 17.37 9.96 -10.00
N GLY A 78 17.04 11.09 -10.62
CA GLY A 78 16.04 11.15 -11.69
C GLY A 78 16.43 10.29 -12.89
N GLY A 79 17.66 10.44 -13.40
CA GLY A 79 18.18 9.65 -14.52
C GLY A 79 18.27 8.16 -14.19
N PHE A 80 18.66 7.82 -12.96
CA PHE A 80 18.71 6.42 -12.53
C PHE A 80 17.32 5.77 -12.52
N LEU A 81 16.29 6.46 -12.02
CA LEU A 81 14.90 5.99 -12.03
C LEU A 81 14.35 5.85 -13.46
N VAL A 82 14.61 6.83 -14.32
CA VAL A 82 14.22 6.79 -15.73
C VAL A 82 14.91 5.62 -16.44
N GLY A 83 16.22 5.44 -16.21
CA GLY A 83 16.99 4.34 -16.80
C GLY A 83 16.54 2.96 -16.31
N LEU A 84 16.18 2.81 -15.03
CA LEU A 84 15.56 1.59 -14.51
C LEU A 84 14.23 1.28 -15.22
N SER A 85 13.36 2.28 -15.36
CA SER A 85 12.07 2.14 -16.02
C SER A 85 12.21 1.78 -17.50
N MET A 86 13.02 2.56 -18.24
CA MET A 86 13.27 2.34 -19.66
C MET A 86 14.00 1.02 -19.92
N GLY A 87 15.01 0.68 -19.12
CA GLY A 87 15.74 -0.59 -19.24
C GLY A 87 14.86 -1.80 -18.94
N TRP A 88 14.03 -1.72 -17.90
CA TRP A 88 13.06 -2.76 -17.57
C TRP A 88 12.03 -2.94 -18.69
N PHE A 89 11.44 -1.86 -19.19
CA PHE A 89 10.40 -1.90 -20.22
C PHE A 89 10.95 -2.37 -21.56
N ALA A 90 12.11 -1.85 -21.98
CA ALA A 90 12.77 -2.24 -23.24
C ALA A 90 13.15 -3.72 -23.25
N THR A 91 13.70 -4.24 -22.14
CA THR A 91 14.00 -5.67 -22.03
C THR A 91 12.74 -6.53 -21.90
N TRP A 92 11.69 -6.05 -21.22
CA TRP A 92 10.41 -6.76 -21.07
C TRP A 92 9.69 -6.95 -22.41
N VAL A 93 9.62 -5.90 -23.24
CA VAL A 93 9.05 -5.97 -24.60
C VAL A 93 10.00 -6.69 -25.56
N GLY A 94 11.30 -6.39 -25.52
CA GLY A 94 12.30 -6.92 -26.44
C GLY A 94 12.55 -8.42 -26.32
N THR A 95 12.47 -8.97 -25.10
CA THR A 95 12.62 -10.42 -24.87
C THR A 95 11.29 -11.19 -24.87
N GLY A 96 10.15 -10.52 -25.13
CA GLY A 96 8.85 -11.17 -25.18
C GLY A 96 8.32 -11.67 -23.83
N GLN A 97 8.87 -11.22 -22.70
CA GLN A 97 8.47 -11.69 -21.36
C GLN A 97 7.03 -11.38 -21.02
N TYR A 98 6.43 -10.36 -21.65
CA TYR A 98 5.02 -10.04 -21.52
C TYR A 98 4.10 -11.22 -21.89
N ARG A 99 4.58 -12.18 -22.71
CA ARG A 99 3.87 -13.43 -23.04
C ARG A 99 4.23 -14.63 -22.16
N LYS A 100 5.22 -14.54 -21.27
CA LYS A 100 5.76 -15.71 -20.55
C LYS A 100 4.76 -16.36 -19.59
N ARG A 101 3.81 -15.57 -19.05
CA ARG A 101 2.84 -16.03 -18.03
C ARG A 101 1.44 -16.30 -18.60
N VAL A 102 1.25 -16.17 -19.91
CA VAL A 102 -0.03 -16.38 -20.58
C VAL A 102 0.03 -17.63 -21.47
N PRO A 103 -1.09 -18.36 -21.63
CA PRO A 103 -1.15 -19.50 -22.55
C PRO A 103 -0.81 -19.14 -23.99
N ILE A 104 -0.25 -20.09 -24.73
CA ILE A 104 0.28 -19.88 -26.10
C ILE A 104 -0.81 -19.45 -27.10
N TYR A 105 -2.06 -19.88 -26.89
CA TYR A 105 -3.20 -19.59 -27.76
C TYR A 105 -3.82 -18.19 -27.56
N TYR A 106 -3.27 -17.35 -26.68
CA TYR A 106 -3.82 -16.02 -26.44
C TYR A 106 -3.57 -15.07 -27.62
N THR A 107 -4.62 -14.38 -28.04
CA THR A 107 -4.52 -13.34 -29.06
C THR A 107 -3.74 -12.13 -28.52
N PRO A 108 -3.08 -11.32 -29.38
CA PRO A 108 -2.36 -10.12 -28.93
C PRO A 108 -3.20 -9.19 -28.05
N GLY A 109 -4.50 -9.05 -28.35
CA GLY A 109 -5.44 -8.25 -27.54
C GLY A 109 -5.66 -8.82 -26.14
N GLN A 110 -5.77 -10.14 -26.00
CA GLN A 110 -5.88 -10.80 -24.68
C GLN A 110 -4.61 -10.64 -23.85
N VAL A 111 -3.43 -10.71 -24.47
CA VAL A 111 -2.14 -10.49 -23.78
C VAL A 111 -2.01 -9.04 -23.31
N LEU A 112 -2.44 -8.09 -24.15
CA LEU A 112 -2.47 -6.67 -23.79
C LEU A 112 -3.41 -6.46 -22.59
N TRP A 113 -4.64 -6.97 -22.65
CA TRP A 113 -5.61 -6.86 -21.57
C TRP A 113 -5.09 -7.46 -20.26
N HIS A 114 -4.51 -8.66 -20.32
CA HIS A 114 -3.92 -9.30 -19.14
C HIS A 114 -2.82 -8.43 -18.50
N SER A 115 -1.93 -7.87 -19.33
CA SER A 115 -0.86 -6.99 -18.86
C SER A 115 -1.42 -5.69 -18.26
N THR A 116 -2.39 -5.06 -18.93
CA THR A 116 -3.08 -3.85 -18.45
C THR A 116 -3.80 -4.10 -17.13
N PHE A 117 -4.50 -5.22 -16.99
CA PHE A 117 -5.16 -5.60 -15.75
C PHE A 117 -4.17 -5.74 -14.58
N LEU A 118 -3.01 -6.38 -14.81
CA LEU A 118 -1.97 -6.46 -13.79
C LEU A 118 -1.42 -5.08 -13.39
N PHE A 119 -1.25 -4.16 -14.35
CA PHE A 119 -0.89 -2.78 -14.04
C PHE A 119 -1.97 -2.08 -13.21
N ILE A 120 -3.24 -2.22 -13.56
CA ILE A 120 -4.36 -1.67 -12.78
C ILE A 120 -4.32 -2.20 -11.35
N CYS A 121 -4.21 -3.52 -11.16
CA CYS A 121 -4.09 -4.11 -9.83
C CYS A 121 -2.89 -3.56 -9.06
N ALA A 122 -1.73 -3.44 -9.70
CA ALA A 122 -0.53 -2.87 -9.07
C ALA A 122 -0.75 -1.41 -8.64
N PHE A 123 -1.41 -0.59 -9.46
CA PHE A 123 -1.75 0.78 -9.12
C PHE A 123 -2.76 0.87 -7.97
N VAL A 124 -3.77 0.00 -7.93
CA VAL A 124 -4.71 -0.08 -6.82
C VAL A 124 -4.00 -0.45 -5.52
N PHE A 125 -3.13 -1.48 -5.53
CA PHE A 125 -2.35 -1.84 -4.35
C PHE A 125 -1.40 -0.72 -3.92
N PHE A 126 -0.75 -0.06 -4.87
CA PHE A 126 0.09 1.11 -4.59
C PHE A 126 -0.74 2.22 -3.93
N PHE A 127 -1.92 2.55 -4.45
CA PHE A 127 -2.79 3.59 -3.89
C PHE A 127 -3.28 3.25 -2.48
N LEU A 128 -3.60 1.98 -2.20
CA LEU A 128 -4.01 1.53 -0.87
C LEU A 128 -2.87 1.58 0.16
N ILE A 129 -1.63 1.33 -0.28
CA ILE A 129 -0.45 1.32 0.60
C ILE A 129 0.19 2.71 0.72
N ALA A 130 0.09 3.55 -0.31
CA ALA A 130 0.68 4.89 -0.37
C ALA A 130 0.44 5.75 0.88
N PRO A 131 -0.79 5.85 1.46
CA PRO A 131 -1.01 6.67 2.65
C PRO A 131 -0.27 6.14 3.90
N LEU A 132 0.19 4.89 3.92
CA LEU A 132 0.98 4.35 5.03
C LEU A 132 2.44 4.85 5.00
N VAL A 133 2.97 5.20 3.83
CA VAL A 133 4.38 5.64 3.70
C VAL A 133 4.64 6.92 4.51
N PRO A 134 3.84 7.99 4.40
CA PRO A 134 3.97 9.17 5.26
C PRO A 134 3.87 8.86 6.76
N VAL A 135 2.99 7.94 7.15
CA VAL A 135 2.79 7.54 8.56
C VAL A 135 4.02 6.82 9.11
N ILE A 136 4.56 5.87 8.34
CA ILE A 136 5.81 5.16 8.69
C ILE A 136 6.98 6.13 8.72
N TRP A 137 7.00 7.14 7.84
CA TRP A 137 8.07 8.12 7.87
C TRP A 137 7.98 9.00 9.13
N LEU A 138 6.79 9.53 9.43
CA LEU A 138 6.51 10.37 10.61
C LEU A 138 6.69 9.64 11.94
N SER A 139 6.60 8.32 12.00
CA SER A 139 6.84 7.58 13.25
C SER A 139 8.29 7.69 13.74
N PHE A 140 9.23 8.08 12.87
CA PHE A 140 10.62 8.38 13.23
C PHE A 140 10.85 9.85 13.57
N ASN A 141 9.82 10.69 13.68
CA ASN A 141 10.01 12.11 13.94
C ASN A 141 10.58 12.36 15.36
N ALA A 142 11.58 13.25 15.45
CA ALA A 142 12.13 13.71 16.72
C ALA A 142 11.17 14.58 17.55
N GLU A 143 10.14 15.15 16.94
CA GLU A 143 9.11 15.96 17.58
C GLU A 143 7.86 15.14 17.97
N ASN A 144 6.99 15.73 18.80
CA ASN A 144 5.73 15.09 19.26
C ASN A 144 4.52 15.37 18.34
N PHE A 145 4.72 16.13 17.27
CA PHE A 145 3.65 16.56 16.38
C PHE A 145 3.74 15.85 15.03
N PHE A 146 2.57 15.59 14.42
CA PHE A 146 2.46 15.02 13.07
C PHE A 146 2.76 16.06 11.98
N THR A 147 3.96 16.65 12.02
CA THR A 147 4.41 17.68 11.09
C THR A 147 5.73 17.28 10.45
N PHE A 148 5.86 17.52 9.14
CA PHE A 148 7.14 17.33 8.45
C PHE A 148 8.07 18.50 8.78
N THR A 149 9.02 18.26 9.68
CA THR A 149 9.98 19.30 10.09
C THR A 149 11.00 19.59 8.98
N PRO A 150 11.54 20.82 8.90
CA PRO A 150 12.58 21.15 7.92
C PRO A 150 13.80 20.23 8.00
N GLU A 151 14.17 19.77 9.19
CA GLU A 151 15.28 18.86 9.47
C GLU A 151 15.01 17.48 8.87
N MET A 152 13.76 16.99 9.00
CA MET A 152 13.33 15.71 8.43
C MET A 152 13.30 15.74 6.90
N LEU A 153 12.79 16.82 6.32
CA LEU A 153 12.74 17.04 4.87
C LEU A 153 14.14 17.23 4.26
N SER A 154 15.08 17.80 5.03
CA SER A 154 16.48 17.94 4.63
C SER A 154 17.35 16.73 4.95
N PHE A 155 16.75 15.62 5.42
CA PHE A 155 17.43 14.38 5.80
C PHE A 155 18.55 14.57 6.83
N LYS A 156 18.43 15.55 7.72
CA LYS A 156 19.35 15.76 8.83
C LYS A 156 19.06 14.76 9.94
N ALA A 157 20.12 14.23 10.56
CA ALA A 157 20.00 13.27 11.67
C ALA A 157 19.18 13.81 12.85
N GLU A 158 19.21 15.12 13.08
CA GLU A 158 18.46 15.82 14.14
C GLU A 158 16.94 15.65 14.01
N GLY A 159 16.41 15.47 12.79
CA GLY A 159 14.98 15.29 12.54
C GLY A 159 14.46 13.88 12.81
N TYR A 160 15.34 12.90 13.07
CA TYR A 160 14.97 11.49 13.23
C TYR A 160 15.27 10.97 14.65
N SER A 161 14.32 10.26 15.24
CA SER A 161 14.46 9.66 16.57
C SER A 161 13.64 8.37 16.70
N LEU A 162 14.12 7.46 17.55
CA LEU A 162 13.39 6.26 17.97
C LEU A 162 12.62 6.45 19.28
N LYS A 163 12.47 7.70 19.76
CA LYS A 163 11.84 8.01 21.05
C LYS A 163 10.43 7.42 21.17
N HIS A 164 9.61 7.54 20.12
CA HIS A 164 8.21 7.06 20.13
C HIS A 164 8.12 5.55 20.27
N TYR A 165 9.05 4.82 19.65
CA TYR A 165 9.15 3.37 19.80
C TYR A 165 9.62 2.96 21.20
N ARG A 166 10.56 3.72 21.78
CA ARG A 166 11.03 3.47 23.15
C ARG A 166 9.95 3.76 24.19
N ASP A 167 9.21 4.85 24.04
CA ASP A 167 8.07 5.17 24.91
C ASP A 167 6.97 4.11 24.77
N PHE A 168 6.59 3.75 23.56
CA PHE A 168 5.58 2.72 23.31
C PHE A 168 5.94 1.37 23.94
N LEU A 169 7.21 0.96 23.86
CA LEU A 169 7.66 -0.31 24.41
C LEU A 169 8.06 -0.24 25.90
N GLY A 170 8.34 0.95 26.41
CA GLY A 170 8.88 1.19 27.74
C GLY A 170 7.86 1.56 28.80
N THR A 171 6.63 1.95 28.42
CA THR A 171 5.59 2.36 29.37
C THR A 171 4.39 1.41 29.39
N ASP A 172 3.85 1.19 30.59
CA ASP A 172 2.66 0.35 30.78
C ASP A 172 1.40 0.98 30.18
N GLU A 173 1.37 2.31 30.03
CA GLU A 173 0.25 3.04 29.42
C GLU A 173 -0.06 2.58 27.99
N TRP A 174 0.95 2.19 27.21
CA TRP A 174 0.78 1.64 25.86
C TRP A 174 0.75 0.12 25.86
N MET A 175 1.58 -0.51 26.70
CA MET A 175 1.75 -1.96 26.70
C MET A 175 0.55 -2.71 27.27
N VAL A 176 -0.14 -2.15 28.28
CA VAL A 176 -1.34 -2.78 28.87
C VAL A 176 -2.51 -2.80 27.88
N PRO A 177 -2.89 -1.67 27.23
CA PRO A 177 -3.92 -1.71 26.18
C PRO A 177 -3.56 -2.63 25.02
N LEU A 178 -2.29 -2.64 24.57
CA LEU A 178 -1.83 -3.54 23.51
C LEU A 178 -2.07 -5.01 23.88
N LYS A 179 -1.66 -5.43 25.09
CA LYS A 179 -1.89 -6.79 25.59
C LYS A 179 -3.39 -7.11 25.66
N ASN A 180 -4.20 -6.18 26.15
CA ASN A 180 -5.65 -6.36 26.22
C ASN A 180 -6.26 -6.58 24.82
N SER A 181 -5.91 -5.75 23.83
CA SER A 181 -6.36 -5.93 22.44
C SER A 181 -5.93 -7.28 21.87
N LEU A 182 -4.69 -7.70 22.12
CA LEU A 182 -4.16 -8.99 21.64
C LEU A 182 -4.85 -10.20 22.27
N ILE A 183 -5.36 -10.07 23.50
CA ILE A 183 -6.11 -11.14 24.17
C ILE A 183 -7.57 -11.15 23.71
N ILE A 184 -8.20 -9.99 23.63
CA ILE A 184 -9.65 -9.87 23.38
C ILE A 184 -9.99 -10.10 21.91
N ALA A 185 -9.22 -9.52 20.98
CA ALA A 185 -9.49 -9.63 19.55
C ALA A 185 -9.64 -11.08 19.06
N PRO A 186 -8.74 -12.04 19.38
CA PRO A 186 -8.88 -13.41 18.91
C PRO A 186 -10.08 -14.12 19.54
N ILE A 187 -10.33 -13.92 20.84
CA ILE A 187 -11.49 -14.54 21.53
C ILE A 187 -12.80 -14.03 20.91
N ALA A 188 -12.91 -12.71 20.72
CA ALA A 188 -14.06 -12.09 20.08
C ALA A 188 -14.23 -12.58 18.63
N THR A 189 -13.14 -12.72 17.88
CA THR A 189 -13.16 -13.23 16.50
C THR A 189 -13.68 -14.67 16.46
N ILE A 190 -13.18 -15.54 17.34
CA ILE A 190 -13.63 -16.95 17.40
C ILE A 190 -15.12 -17.01 17.71
N ILE A 191 -15.57 -16.34 18.77
CA ILE A 191 -16.99 -16.34 19.16
C ILE A 191 -17.86 -15.78 18.04
N SER A 192 -17.47 -14.64 17.46
CA SER A 192 -18.22 -13.97 16.40
C SER A 192 -18.31 -14.82 15.13
N VAL A 193 -17.19 -15.37 14.65
CA VAL A 193 -17.16 -16.21 13.45
C VAL A 193 -17.95 -17.51 13.68
N SER A 194 -17.79 -18.15 14.84
CA SER A 194 -18.53 -19.37 15.16
C SER A 194 -20.05 -19.12 15.18
N LEU A 195 -20.52 -18.14 15.97
CA LEU A 195 -21.94 -17.83 16.06
C LEU A 195 -22.52 -17.31 14.74
N GLY A 196 -21.78 -16.44 14.04
CA GLY A 196 -22.18 -15.88 12.74
C GLY A 196 -22.28 -16.96 11.67
N THR A 197 -21.34 -17.91 11.63
CA THR A 197 -21.38 -19.04 10.70
C THR A 197 -22.55 -19.97 10.99
N LEU A 198 -22.80 -20.30 12.27
CA LEU A 198 -23.96 -21.10 12.67
C LEU A 198 -25.29 -20.42 12.29
N ALA A 199 -25.41 -19.11 12.54
CA ALA A 199 -26.57 -18.33 12.13
C ALA A 199 -26.74 -18.30 10.60
N ALA A 200 -25.65 -18.15 9.84
CA ALA A 200 -25.69 -18.14 8.39
C ALA A 200 -26.15 -19.49 7.82
N ILE A 201 -25.62 -20.62 8.34
CA ILE A 201 -26.02 -21.98 7.92
C ILE A 201 -27.50 -22.25 8.26
N GLY A 202 -27.95 -21.82 9.43
CA GLY A 202 -29.34 -21.95 9.83
C GLY A 202 -30.28 -21.14 8.93
N LEU A 203 -30.00 -19.84 8.78
CA LEU A 203 -30.85 -18.89 8.05
C LEU A 203 -30.76 -19.01 6.52
N SER A 204 -29.79 -19.76 5.98
CA SER A 204 -29.73 -20.04 4.54
C SER A 204 -30.75 -21.08 4.08
N GLN A 205 -31.38 -21.82 4.99
CA GLN A 205 -32.38 -22.84 4.66
C GLN A 205 -33.72 -22.18 4.28
N SER A 206 -34.37 -22.69 3.23
CA SER A 206 -35.64 -22.14 2.70
C SER A 206 -36.83 -22.31 3.66
N HIS A 207 -36.76 -23.29 4.55
CA HIS A 207 -37.86 -23.69 5.43
C HIS A 207 -37.90 -22.94 6.78
N VAL A 208 -37.00 -21.99 7.02
CA VAL A 208 -36.92 -21.29 8.31
C VAL A 208 -38.09 -20.31 8.46
N PRO A 209 -38.99 -20.50 9.44
CA PRO A 209 -40.09 -19.58 9.67
C PRO A 209 -39.57 -18.24 10.19
N GLY A 210 -40.15 -17.12 9.74
CA GLY A 210 -39.79 -15.79 10.22
C GLY A 210 -38.40 -15.29 9.82
N ARG A 211 -37.75 -15.92 8.81
CA ARG A 211 -36.40 -15.58 8.33
C ARG A 211 -36.17 -14.08 8.11
N GLN A 212 -37.13 -13.37 7.52
CA GLN A 212 -37.02 -11.93 7.26
C GLN A 212 -36.93 -11.12 8.55
N ALA A 213 -37.74 -11.44 9.56
CA ALA A 213 -37.70 -10.76 10.86
C ALA A 213 -36.39 -11.02 11.59
N MET A 214 -35.90 -12.28 11.58
CA MET A 214 -34.60 -12.61 12.17
C MET A 214 -33.44 -11.89 11.48
N MET A 215 -33.41 -11.85 10.15
CA MET A 215 -32.42 -11.09 9.40
C MET A 215 -32.49 -9.59 9.73
N ALA A 216 -33.69 -9.02 9.84
CA ALA A 216 -33.87 -7.61 10.20
C ALA A 216 -33.31 -7.31 11.60
N ILE A 217 -33.56 -8.18 12.59
CA ILE A 217 -33.01 -8.04 13.94
C ILE A 217 -31.47 -8.14 13.90
N LEU A 218 -30.90 -9.11 13.19
CA LEU A 218 -29.45 -9.30 13.10
C LEU A 218 -28.72 -8.17 12.37
N ILE A 219 -29.35 -7.56 11.36
CA ILE A 219 -28.78 -6.43 10.60
C ILE A 219 -28.98 -5.10 11.33
N SER A 220 -30.03 -4.98 12.15
CA SER A 220 -30.38 -3.72 12.83
C SER A 220 -29.20 -3.02 13.53
N PRO A 221 -28.28 -3.70 14.25
CA PRO A 221 -27.18 -3.05 14.95
C PRO A 221 -26.12 -2.46 14.01
N MET A 222 -26.04 -2.95 12.77
CA MET A 222 -25.14 -2.41 11.74
C MET A 222 -25.63 -1.08 11.18
N ILE A 223 -26.95 -0.82 11.26
CA ILE A 223 -27.57 0.42 10.80
C ILE A 223 -27.47 1.49 11.90
N VAL A 224 -27.55 1.08 13.17
CA VAL A 224 -27.45 1.98 14.31
C VAL A 224 -26.06 2.63 14.36
N PRO A 225 -25.97 3.97 14.43
CA PRO A 225 -24.70 4.66 14.60
C PRO A 225 -23.93 4.17 15.82
N LEU A 226 -22.62 3.93 15.64
CA LEU A 226 -21.72 3.40 16.67
C LEU A 226 -21.79 4.18 18.00
N ILE A 227 -21.96 5.50 17.95
CA ILE A 227 -22.05 6.35 19.16
C ILE A 227 -23.27 6.01 20.01
N ILE A 228 -24.41 5.73 19.39
CA ILE A 228 -25.66 5.39 20.10
C ILE A 228 -25.50 4.03 20.76
N SER A 229 -24.97 3.05 20.03
CA SER A 229 -24.66 1.72 20.58
C SER A 229 -23.67 1.80 21.73
N ALA A 230 -22.59 2.57 21.60
CA ALA A 230 -21.59 2.75 22.65
C ALA A 230 -22.20 3.39 23.91
N THR A 231 -23.01 4.44 23.75
CA THR A 231 -23.69 5.10 24.89
C THR A 231 -24.67 4.14 25.57
N GLY A 232 -25.44 3.37 24.78
CA GLY A 232 -26.36 2.36 25.31
C GLY A 232 -25.65 1.24 26.06
N MET A 233 -24.53 0.74 25.53
CA MET A 233 -23.67 -0.24 26.19
C MET A 233 -23.11 0.30 27.50
N PHE A 234 -22.59 1.53 27.54
CA PHE A 234 -22.12 2.16 28.76
C PHE A 234 -23.22 2.24 29.84
N PHE A 235 -24.42 2.72 29.49
CA PHE A 235 -25.53 2.79 30.44
C PHE A 235 -26.01 1.43 30.93
N PHE A 236 -25.80 0.36 30.16
CA PHE A 236 -26.12 -1.01 30.57
C PHE A 236 -25.01 -1.62 31.44
N TYR A 237 -23.75 -1.52 31.01
CA TYR A 237 -22.61 -2.14 31.69
C TYR A 237 -22.20 -1.40 32.97
N ALA A 238 -22.44 -0.09 33.07
CA ALA A 238 -22.12 0.69 34.27
C ALA A 238 -22.86 0.18 35.55
N PRO A 239 -24.19 0.06 35.55
CA PRO A 239 -24.93 -0.54 36.66
C PRO A 239 -24.65 -2.03 36.84
N LEU A 240 -24.51 -2.78 35.74
CA LEU A 240 -24.22 -4.22 35.80
C LEU A 240 -22.90 -4.50 36.52
N GLY A 241 -21.85 -3.73 36.21
CA GLY A 241 -20.58 -3.82 36.90
C GLY A 241 -20.70 -3.56 38.40
N ASN A 242 -21.47 -2.54 38.80
CA ASN A 242 -21.75 -2.28 40.22
C ASN A 242 -22.45 -3.47 40.90
N TRP A 243 -23.44 -4.05 40.22
CA TRP A 243 -24.16 -5.20 40.74
C TRP A 243 -23.24 -6.42 40.91
N LEU A 244 -22.37 -6.68 39.93
CA LEU A 244 -21.38 -7.76 39.96
C LEU A 244 -20.36 -7.58 41.10
N GLN A 245 -19.93 -6.35 41.37
CA GLN A 245 -19.04 -6.05 42.49
C GLN A 245 -19.70 -6.35 43.84
N VAL A 246 -20.92 -5.85 44.03
CA VAL A 246 -21.63 -5.90 45.33
C VAL A 246 -22.11 -7.32 45.65
N ASN A 247 -22.64 -8.04 44.66
CA ASN A 247 -23.29 -9.33 44.89
C ASN A 247 -22.37 -10.53 44.69
N LEU A 248 -21.43 -10.46 43.74
CA LEU A 248 -20.51 -11.57 43.43
C LEU A 248 -19.08 -11.32 43.95
N GLY A 249 -18.83 -10.18 44.59
CA GLY A 249 -17.52 -9.84 45.16
C GLY A 249 -16.42 -9.67 44.11
N LEU A 250 -16.76 -9.41 42.84
CA LEU A 250 -15.78 -9.27 41.77
C LEU A 250 -14.90 -8.03 41.97
N ASN A 251 -13.62 -8.16 41.65
CA ASN A 251 -12.61 -7.12 41.86
C ASN A 251 -13.00 -5.81 41.15
N GLN A 252 -12.85 -4.69 41.85
CA GLN A 252 -13.08 -3.34 41.34
C GLN A 252 -12.29 -3.05 40.05
N ALA A 253 -11.11 -3.64 39.86
CA ALA A 253 -10.33 -3.52 38.63
C ALA A 253 -11.04 -4.19 37.43
N PHE A 254 -11.59 -5.39 37.62
CA PHE A 254 -12.35 -6.10 36.59
C PHE A 254 -13.67 -5.39 36.29
N VAL A 255 -14.36 -4.93 37.33
CA VAL A 255 -15.60 -4.17 37.19
C VAL A 255 -15.35 -2.83 36.50
N GLY A 256 -14.27 -2.12 36.83
CA GLY A 256 -13.85 -0.89 36.15
C GLY A 256 -13.57 -1.14 34.66
N TYR A 257 -12.95 -2.27 34.33
CA TYR A 257 -12.74 -2.71 32.94
C TYR A 257 -14.07 -2.86 32.18
N VAL A 258 -15.04 -3.58 32.77
CA VAL A 258 -16.37 -3.79 32.18
C VAL A 258 -17.16 -2.49 31.98
N LYS A 259 -16.90 -1.46 32.79
CA LYS A 259 -17.61 -0.17 32.72
C LYS A 259 -17.07 0.81 31.69
N VAL A 260 -15.75 0.78 31.43
CA VAL A 260 -15.03 1.83 30.70
C VAL A 260 -14.60 1.37 29.31
N ILE A 261 -14.37 0.06 29.13
CA ILE A 261 -13.79 -0.50 27.90
C ILE A 261 -14.83 -1.24 27.03
N LEU A 262 -15.98 -1.62 27.61
CA LEU A 262 -17.14 -2.17 26.90
C LEU A 262 -18.29 -1.16 26.88
#